data_AF-A0A453J879-F1
#
_entry.id   AF-A0A453J879-F1
#
_cell.length_a   1.000
_cell.length_b   1.000
_cell.length_c   1.000
_cell.angle_alpha   90.00
_cell.angle_beta   90.00
_cell.angle_gamma   90.00
#
_symmetry.space_group_name_H-M   'P 1'
#
loop_
_entity.id
_entity.type
_entity.pdbx_description
1 polymer ?
#
loop_
_entity_poly.entity_id
_entity_poly.type
_entity_poly.pdbx_seq_one_letter_code
_entity_poly.pdbx_strand_id
1 'polypeptide(L)'
;MADIEAGGKRATESDTATLIPNSGNLEGSNRATKTCRFKDDDELVEITLDVQRDSASVQAVRPVAAEAAVAAARKRYDRSKSTAAVALKGLQFVTAKVGTDGWTAVEKRFNHLQVDGVLLRSRFGKCIGMDGSDEFAVQMFDALARKRGIVKEVLTKPELKEFWEQLSDQGFDNRLQTFIDMVDKNADGRITVEEVKEIIALSASANKLSKIKERADEYAALIMEELDPKNLGYIELESLESLLLQTPSEAVARSTITHSSKLSKALSMRLAPSKDTSPLRHYWLQFTFFVQENWKRIWVAGLWLSICIALFIWKFIQYRNRAVFNIMGYCVATAKGAAETLKFNMALVLFPVCRNTITWIRSKTKIGAVVPFNDNINFHKVIAAGVAVGVVLHAGAHLTCDFPLLLHASDAKYEPMKPFFGETRPPNYWWFVKGTAGWTGIVMVVLMSISFVLAQPWFRRNKLKDTNPLKKMTGFNAFWFTHHLFAIVYALLIVHGTSLYLTKEWYKKTTWMYIAYPVFLYSCERIVRLFRRHDSVKIQKVPP
;
A
#
# COMPACT_ATOMS: atom_id res chain seq x y z
N MET A 1 9.36 -74.81 0.84
CA MET A 1 10.04 -74.01 -0.20
C MET A 1 10.49 -72.74 0.49
N ALA A 2 11.53 -72.85 1.32
CA ALA A 2 12.95 -72.62 0.95
C ALA A 2 13.13 -71.15 0.55
N ASP A 3 13.61 -70.29 1.47
CA ASP A 3 15.04 -70.06 1.79
C ASP A 3 15.68 -69.18 0.68
N ILE A 4 16.54 -68.18 0.88
CA ILE A 4 17.46 -67.79 1.96
C ILE A 4 18.12 -66.45 1.53
N GLU A 5 18.47 -65.59 2.52
CA GLU A 5 19.68 -64.70 2.65
C GLU A 5 20.20 -63.84 1.46
N ALA A 6 21.03 -62.81 1.63
CA ALA A 6 21.44 -61.88 2.68
C ALA A 6 22.44 -60.89 2.02
N GLY A 7 22.60 -59.70 2.61
CA GLY A 7 23.92 -59.08 2.80
C GLY A 7 24.52 -58.18 1.70
N GLY A 8 24.83 -56.94 2.10
CA GLY A 8 26.22 -56.45 2.05
C GLY A 8 26.61 -55.33 1.06
N LYS A 9 26.78 -54.11 1.60
CA LYS A 9 27.89 -53.14 1.44
C LYS A 9 28.38 -52.66 0.04
N ARG A 10 28.17 -51.36 -0.19
CA ARG A 10 29.13 -50.22 -0.43
C ARG A 10 30.22 -50.28 -1.55
N ALA A 11 30.21 -49.18 -2.36
CA ALA A 11 31.30 -48.55 -3.16
C ALA A 11 31.68 -49.30 -4.47
N THR A 12 32.05 -48.72 -5.61
CA THR A 12 32.71 -47.46 -6.03
C THR A 12 32.38 -47.14 -7.51
N GLU A 13 32.73 -45.92 -7.93
CA GLU A 13 32.75 -45.34 -9.30
C GLU A 13 33.16 -46.25 -10.46
N SER A 14 32.59 -46.03 -11.65
CA SER A 14 33.34 -45.54 -12.82
C SER A 14 32.44 -45.35 -14.06
N ASP A 15 32.77 -44.29 -14.79
CA ASP A 15 32.18 -43.87 -16.06
C ASP A 15 32.23 -44.95 -17.15
N THR A 16 31.20 -45.01 -17.99
CA THR A 16 31.43 -45.21 -19.43
C THR A 16 30.24 -44.69 -20.24
N ALA A 17 30.56 -43.76 -21.13
CA ALA A 17 29.67 -43.12 -22.07
C ALA A 17 29.10 -44.11 -23.10
N THR A 18 27.87 -43.86 -23.55
CA THR A 18 27.44 -44.25 -24.90
C THR A 18 26.63 -43.11 -25.52
N LEU A 19 27.29 -42.40 -26.42
CA LEU A 19 26.73 -41.52 -27.44
C LEU A 19 26.08 -42.35 -28.55
N ILE A 20 25.02 -41.82 -29.19
CA ILE A 20 24.69 -41.84 -30.65
C ILE A 20 23.24 -41.31 -30.85
N PRO A 21 22.91 -40.60 -31.96
CA PRO A 21 22.86 -39.14 -31.94
C PRO A 21 21.65 -38.54 -32.72
N ASN A 22 21.69 -37.22 -32.85
CA ASN A 22 21.28 -36.42 -34.01
C ASN A 22 19.85 -36.49 -34.58
N SER A 23 19.16 -35.35 -34.44
CA SER A 23 18.62 -34.54 -35.55
C SER A 23 17.96 -33.30 -34.94
N GLY A 24 18.26 -32.04 -35.25
CA GLY A 24 19.16 -31.39 -36.18
C GLY A 24 19.00 -29.88 -36.01
N ASN A 25 20.14 -29.19 -36.04
CA ASN A 25 20.44 -27.74 -35.98
C ASN A 25 19.38 -26.69 -36.35
N LEU A 26 19.38 -25.56 -35.63
CA LEU A 26 20.09 -24.33 -36.06
C LEU A 26 20.25 -23.32 -34.91
N GLU A 27 21.35 -22.57 -35.01
CA GLU A 27 22.04 -21.80 -33.97
C GLU A 27 21.32 -20.54 -33.47
N GLY A 28 21.64 -20.19 -32.22
CA GLY A 28 21.36 -18.89 -31.60
C GLY A 28 22.08 -18.80 -30.26
N SER A 29 23.38 -18.49 -30.29
CA SER A 29 24.24 -18.31 -29.11
C SER A 29 23.70 -17.19 -28.21
N ASN A 30 23.06 -17.57 -27.09
CA ASN A 30 22.67 -16.63 -26.03
C ASN A 30 23.53 -16.89 -24.80
N ARG A 31 24.72 -16.28 -24.78
CA ARG A 31 25.53 -16.11 -23.58
C ARG A 31 24.77 -15.15 -22.64
N ALA A 32 24.22 -15.68 -21.55
CA ALA A 32 23.43 -14.89 -20.60
C ALA A 32 24.25 -14.61 -19.34
N THR A 33 24.97 -13.49 -19.33
CA THR A 33 25.59 -12.97 -18.11
C THR A 33 24.49 -12.51 -17.15
N LYS A 34 24.32 -13.19 -16.01
CA LYS A 34 23.38 -12.78 -14.96
C LYS A 34 24.14 -12.30 -13.74
N THR A 35 24.00 -11.02 -13.44
CA THR A 35 24.46 -10.42 -12.19
C THR A 35 23.33 -10.42 -11.17
N CYS A 36 23.60 -10.99 -10.00
CA CYS A 36 22.65 -11.06 -8.89
C CYS A 36 23.26 -10.34 -7.68
N ARG A 37 22.61 -9.27 -7.22
CA ARG A 37 22.96 -8.61 -5.96
C ARG A 37 22.22 -9.30 -4.82
N PHE A 38 22.97 -9.92 -3.93
CA PHE A 38 22.45 -10.39 -2.66
C PHE A 38 22.64 -9.30 -1.62
N LYS A 39 21.59 -9.08 -0.82
CA LYS A 39 21.62 -8.20 0.35
C LYS A 39 21.44 -9.11 1.54
N ASP A 40 22.55 -9.42 2.20
CA ASP A 40 22.57 -9.88 3.58
C ASP A 40 23.49 -8.93 4.35
N ASP A 41 23.27 -8.86 5.66
CA ASP A 41 23.65 -7.76 6.54
C ASP A 41 25.09 -7.21 6.33
N ASP A 42 25.15 -5.90 6.09
CA ASP A 42 26.28 -4.96 6.08
C ASP A 42 27.54 -5.16 5.19
N GLU A 43 27.61 -6.17 4.31
CA GLU A 43 28.57 -6.16 3.19
C GLU A 43 27.90 -6.39 1.83
N LEU A 44 28.15 -5.48 0.89
CA LEU A 44 27.59 -5.55 -0.46
C LEU A 44 28.61 -6.21 -1.40
N VAL A 45 28.41 -7.50 -1.64
CA VAL A 45 29.27 -8.30 -2.51
C VAL A 45 28.57 -8.56 -3.85
N GLU A 46 29.21 -8.14 -4.94
CA GLU A 46 28.76 -8.46 -6.29
C GLU A 46 29.43 -9.76 -6.76
N ILE A 47 28.63 -10.82 -6.97
CA ILE A 47 29.09 -12.11 -7.49
C ILE A 47 28.55 -12.28 -8.92
N THR A 48 29.45 -12.47 -9.87
CA THR A 48 29.10 -12.76 -11.27
C THR A 48 29.24 -14.25 -11.51
N LEU A 49 28.14 -14.90 -11.90
CA LEU A 49 28.08 -16.33 -12.22
C LEU A 49 27.82 -16.50 -13.72
N ASP A 50 28.69 -17.26 -14.39
CA ASP A 50 28.43 -17.72 -15.76
C ASP A 50 27.76 -19.09 -15.66
N VAL A 51 26.54 -19.20 -16.16
CA VAL A 51 25.73 -20.43 -16.07
C VAL A 51 25.66 -21.04 -17.46
N GLN A 52 26.46 -22.08 -17.69
CA GLN A 52 26.24 -23.01 -18.79
C GLN A 52 25.45 -24.21 -18.28
N ARG A 53 24.73 -24.88 -19.19
CA ARG A 53 23.59 -25.75 -18.87
C ARG A 53 23.84 -26.78 -17.75
N ASP A 54 25.09 -27.21 -17.52
CA ASP A 54 25.39 -28.26 -16.54
C ASP A 54 26.49 -27.91 -15.50
N SER A 55 26.96 -26.64 -15.39
CA SER A 55 27.81 -26.20 -14.27
C SER A 55 27.84 -24.67 -14.06
N ALA A 56 28.08 -24.23 -12.82
CA ALA A 56 28.20 -22.82 -12.45
C ALA A 56 29.55 -22.55 -11.75
N SER A 57 30.29 -21.53 -12.18
CA SER A 57 31.56 -21.12 -11.57
C SER A 57 31.59 -19.61 -11.28
N VAL A 58 32.19 -19.23 -10.14
CA VAL A 58 32.28 -17.85 -9.64
C VAL A 58 33.51 -17.16 -10.23
N GLN A 59 33.32 -16.02 -10.91
CA GLN A 59 34.41 -15.36 -11.64
C GLN A 59 35.07 -14.19 -10.89
N ALA A 60 34.34 -13.47 -10.02
CA ALA A 60 34.90 -12.38 -9.20
C ALA A 60 33.95 -11.93 -8.07
N VAL A 61 34.54 -11.35 -7.01
CA VAL A 61 33.91 -10.83 -5.78
C VAL A 61 34.50 -9.43 -5.51
N ARG A 62 33.67 -8.38 -5.38
CA ARG A 62 34.12 -7.02 -5.00
C ARG A 62 33.19 -6.35 -3.97
N PRO A 63 33.71 -5.60 -2.98
CA PRO A 63 32.91 -4.87 -1.98
C PRO A 63 32.54 -3.43 -2.42
N VAL A 64 31.34 -2.96 -2.05
CA VAL A 64 30.86 -1.58 -2.27
C VAL A 64 30.66 -0.87 -0.91
N ALA A 65 31.21 0.35 -0.77
CA ALA A 65 31.26 1.10 0.48
C ALA A 65 29.88 1.36 1.13
N ALA A 66 29.77 1.05 2.43
CA ALA A 66 28.54 0.95 3.22
C ALA A 66 27.90 2.29 3.65
N GLU A 67 28.63 3.41 3.62
CA GLU A 67 28.19 4.66 4.25
C GLU A 67 26.94 5.31 3.60
N ALA A 68 26.74 5.15 2.29
CA ALA A 68 25.64 5.80 1.58
C ALA A 68 24.27 5.10 1.76
N ALA A 69 24.26 3.81 2.09
CA ALA A 69 23.02 3.03 2.25
C ALA A 69 22.37 3.25 3.63
N VAL A 70 23.20 3.44 4.67
CA VAL A 70 22.76 3.68 6.04
C VAL A 70 22.08 5.06 6.19
N ALA A 71 22.56 6.07 5.46
CA ALA A 71 22.00 7.43 5.49
C ALA A 71 20.58 7.53 4.91
N ALA A 72 20.21 6.68 3.94
CA ALA A 72 18.90 6.73 3.27
C ALA A 72 17.79 5.97 4.03
N ALA A 73 18.14 4.91 4.77
CA ALA A 73 17.20 4.18 5.63
C ALA A 73 16.82 4.99 6.89
N ARG A 74 17.72 5.87 7.35
CA ARG A 74 17.56 6.78 8.50
C ARG A 74 16.53 7.90 8.32
N LYS A 75 15.69 7.96 7.28
CA LYS A 75 14.80 9.12 7.04
C LYS A 75 13.30 8.83 7.05
N ARG A 76 12.86 7.61 7.40
CA ARG A 76 11.43 7.25 7.21
C ARG A 76 10.84 6.21 8.15
N TYR A 77 11.27 6.17 9.40
CA TYR A 77 10.50 5.51 10.46
C TYR A 77 9.91 6.56 11.40
N ASP A 78 8.66 6.38 11.76
CA ASP A 78 7.95 7.22 12.73
C ASP A 78 8.47 6.80 14.12
N ARG A 79 9.58 7.42 14.54
CA ARG A 79 10.55 6.89 15.54
C ARG A 79 10.01 6.82 16.96
N SER A 80 9.19 7.77 17.39
CA SER A 80 8.58 7.76 18.74
C SER A 80 7.52 6.65 18.91
N LYS A 81 6.90 6.16 17.82
CA LYS A 81 5.97 5.02 17.88
C LYS A 81 6.67 3.71 18.22
N SER A 82 7.97 3.60 17.95
CA SER A 82 8.71 2.35 18.16
C SER A 82 9.00 2.15 19.64
N THR A 83 9.48 3.17 20.34
CA THR A 83 9.98 3.04 21.71
C THR A 83 8.88 2.74 22.73
N ALA A 84 7.78 3.50 22.71
CA ALA A 84 6.63 3.23 23.57
C ALA A 84 5.97 1.87 23.25
N ALA A 85 5.89 1.49 21.97
CA ALA A 85 5.34 0.20 21.57
C ALA A 85 6.24 -0.98 21.93
N VAL A 86 7.56 -0.80 21.93
CA VAL A 86 8.54 -1.79 22.37
C VAL A 86 8.46 -1.99 23.88
N ALA A 87 8.39 -0.90 24.66
CA ALA A 87 8.23 -0.97 26.11
C ALA A 87 6.86 -1.55 26.51
N LEU A 88 5.76 -1.19 25.83
CA LEU A 88 4.44 -1.81 26.00
C LEU A 88 4.46 -3.31 25.65
N LYS A 89 5.19 -3.71 24.61
CA LYS A 89 5.39 -5.14 24.30
C LYS A 89 6.21 -5.84 25.37
N GLY A 90 7.21 -5.18 25.97
CA GLY A 90 7.96 -5.69 27.12
C GLY A 90 7.06 -5.92 28.34
N LEU A 91 6.20 -4.95 28.66
CA LEU A 91 5.23 -5.05 29.75
C LEU A 91 4.18 -6.14 29.52
N GLN A 92 3.67 -6.26 28.29
CA GLN A 92 2.80 -7.36 27.88
C GLN A 92 3.50 -8.72 27.95
N PHE A 93 4.78 -8.78 27.57
CA PHE A 93 5.59 -10.00 27.64
C PHE A 93 5.76 -10.48 29.09
N VAL A 94 6.10 -9.60 30.01
CA VAL A 94 6.22 -9.95 31.43
C VAL A 94 4.90 -10.46 31.98
N THR A 95 3.79 -9.78 31.67
CA THR A 95 2.46 -10.21 32.10
C THR A 95 2.08 -11.57 31.50
N ALA A 96 2.41 -11.83 30.23
CA ALA A 96 2.07 -13.09 29.56
C ALA A 96 2.90 -14.29 30.05
N LYS A 97 4.08 -14.04 30.62
CA LYS A 97 4.97 -15.08 31.16
C LYS A 97 4.69 -15.43 32.62
N VAL A 98 3.99 -14.56 33.33
CA VAL A 98 3.47 -14.83 34.67
C VAL A 98 2.12 -15.52 34.50
N GLY A 99 2.00 -16.78 34.94
CA GLY A 99 0.75 -17.53 34.83
C GLY A 99 -0.42 -16.79 35.50
N THR A 100 -1.61 -16.83 34.88
CA THR A 100 -2.85 -16.25 35.43
C THR A 100 -3.54 -17.18 36.43
N ASP A 101 -2.78 -18.12 36.98
CA ASP A 101 -3.28 -19.15 37.87
C ASP A 101 -3.71 -18.54 39.21
N GLY A 102 -4.91 -18.92 39.67
CA GLY A 102 -5.40 -18.54 40.99
C GLY A 102 -4.52 -19.08 42.13
N TRP A 103 -4.51 -18.39 43.27
CA TRP A 103 -3.70 -18.75 44.45
C TRP A 103 -3.79 -20.22 44.84
N THR A 104 -4.98 -20.83 44.73
CA THR A 104 -5.21 -22.25 45.06
C THR A 104 -4.36 -23.21 44.21
N ALA A 105 -4.06 -22.87 42.96
CA ALA A 105 -3.20 -23.66 42.08
C ALA A 105 -1.71 -23.49 42.45
N VAL A 106 -1.30 -22.25 42.76
CA VAL A 106 0.06 -21.93 43.23
C VAL A 106 0.34 -22.59 44.57
N GLU A 107 -0.61 -22.55 45.50
CA GLU A 107 -0.52 -23.19 46.82
C GLU A 107 -0.39 -24.71 46.71
N LYS A 108 -1.14 -25.35 45.81
CA LYS A 108 -1.01 -26.79 45.54
C LYS A 108 0.39 -27.13 45.01
N ARG A 109 0.95 -26.29 44.14
CA ARG A 109 2.33 -26.46 43.63
C ARG A 109 3.37 -26.20 44.70
N PHE A 110 3.16 -25.21 45.58
CA PHE A 110 4.04 -24.95 46.73
C PHE A 110 4.14 -26.17 47.63
N ASN A 111 3.00 -26.78 48.00
CA ASN A 111 2.98 -27.97 48.87
C ASN A 111 3.75 -29.16 48.27
N HIS A 112 3.83 -29.25 46.94
CA HIS A 112 4.59 -30.29 46.23
C HIS A 112 6.08 -29.95 46.04
N LEU A 113 6.43 -28.67 45.97
CA LEU A 113 7.79 -28.20 45.65
C LEU A 113 8.60 -27.76 46.87
N GLN A 114 7.93 -27.51 48.00
CA GLN A 114 8.57 -27.11 49.26
C GLN A 114 9.37 -28.25 49.88
N VAL A 115 10.46 -27.88 50.56
CA VAL A 115 11.29 -28.75 51.40
C VAL A 115 11.34 -28.07 52.76
N ASP A 116 10.95 -28.76 53.84
CA ASP A 116 10.95 -28.24 55.22
C ASP A 116 10.20 -26.90 55.42
N GLY A 117 9.07 -26.73 54.73
CA GLY A 117 8.23 -25.54 54.81
C GLY A 117 8.70 -24.36 53.96
N VAL A 118 9.78 -24.53 53.18
CA VAL A 118 10.37 -23.47 52.36
C VAL A 118 10.50 -23.84 50.88
N LEU A 119 10.35 -22.85 49.99
CA LEU A 119 10.49 -22.97 48.55
C LEU A 119 11.83 -22.39 48.09
N LEU A 120 12.62 -23.20 47.38
CA LEU A 120 13.90 -22.78 46.80
C LEU A 120 13.72 -21.82 45.62
N ARG A 121 14.64 -20.86 45.48
CA ARG A 121 14.75 -19.92 44.35
C ARG A 121 14.62 -20.58 42.97
N SER A 122 15.28 -21.73 42.77
CA SER A 122 15.24 -22.48 41.49
C SER A 122 13.87 -23.09 41.16
N ARG A 123 12.99 -23.24 42.15
CA ARG A 123 11.64 -23.81 41.97
C ARG A 123 10.55 -22.74 41.87
N PHE A 124 10.91 -21.46 42.01
CA PHE A 124 9.97 -20.33 42.00
C PHE A 124 9.13 -20.27 40.72
N GLY A 125 9.76 -20.32 39.54
CA GLY A 125 9.04 -20.26 38.26
C GLY A 125 8.01 -21.37 38.08
N LYS A 126 8.37 -22.60 38.49
CA LYS A 126 7.48 -23.77 38.45
C LYS A 126 6.33 -23.64 39.46
N CYS A 127 6.57 -23.01 40.61
CA CYS A 127 5.55 -22.80 41.63
C CYS A 127 4.52 -21.74 41.21
N ILE A 128 4.96 -20.62 40.63
CA ILE A 128 4.06 -19.58 40.09
C ILE A 128 3.35 -20.04 38.81
N GLY A 129 3.97 -20.92 38.02
CA GLY A 129 3.44 -21.35 36.73
C GLY A 129 3.87 -20.42 35.60
N MET A 130 5.15 -20.05 35.59
CA MET A 130 5.70 -19.15 34.57
C MET A 130 6.06 -19.90 33.29
N ASP A 131 5.60 -19.42 32.13
CA ASP A 131 5.84 -20.00 30.80
C ASP A 131 7.15 -19.49 30.16
N GLY A 132 8.22 -19.37 30.96
CA GLY A 132 9.51 -18.75 30.59
C GLY A 132 10.71 -19.70 30.69
N SER A 133 11.92 -19.16 30.45
CA SER A 133 13.15 -19.87 30.78
C SER A 133 13.41 -19.81 32.29
N ASP A 134 14.14 -20.79 32.84
CA ASP A 134 14.42 -20.84 34.29
C ASP A 134 15.18 -19.59 34.75
N GLU A 135 16.00 -18.99 33.89
CA GLU A 135 16.73 -17.74 34.17
C GLU A 135 15.79 -16.55 34.33
N PHE A 136 14.73 -16.45 33.52
CA PHE A 136 13.75 -15.38 33.64
C PHE A 136 12.96 -15.48 34.95
N ALA A 137 12.55 -16.69 35.34
CA ALA A 137 11.87 -16.91 36.61
C ALA A 137 12.74 -16.56 37.82
N VAL A 138 14.02 -16.89 37.72
CA VAL A 138 15.01 -16.57 38.74
C VAL A 138 15.25 -15.05 38.86
N GLN A 139 15.32 -14.33 37.74
CA GLN A 139 15.45 -12.87 37.78
C GLN A 139 14.21 -12.18 38.35
N MET A 140 13.02 -12.70 38.04
CA MET A 140 11.77 -12.23 38.65
C MET A 140 11.77 -12.42 40.17
N PHE A 141 12.26 -13.58 40.64
CA PHE A 141 12.42 -13.85 42.07
C PHE A 141 13.34 -12.81 42.70
N ASP A 142 14.51 -12.56 42.10
CA ASP A 142 15.51 -11.64 42.65
C ASP A 142 14.96 -10.21 42.71
N ALA A 143 14.23 -9.75 41.70
CA ALA A 143 13.58 -8.44 41.68
C ALA A 143 12.56 -8.28 42.83
N LEU A 144 11.70 -9.28 43.03
CA LEU A 144 10.70 -9.27 44.09
C LEU A 144 11.29 -9.40 45.49
N ALA A 145 12.38 -10.17 45.62
CA ALA A 145 13.12 -10.37 46.87
C ALA A 145 13.89 -9.11 47.27
N ARG A 146 14.58 -8.45 46.32
CA ARG A 146 15.30 -7.18 46.54
C ARG A 146 14.37 -6.11 47.09
N LYS A 147 13.20 -5.93 46.48
CA LYS A 147 12.21 -4.93 46.92
C LYS A 147 11.76 -5.11 48.37
N ARG A 148 11.72 -6.35 48.85
CA ARG A 148 11.27 -6.71 50.21
C ARG A 148 12.43 -6.92 51.19
N GLY A 149 13.67 -6.71 50.78
CA GLY A 149 14.86 -6.95 51.61
C GLY A 149 15.07 -8.42 51.98
N ILE A 150 14.53 -9.36 51.18
CA ILE A 150 14.70 -10.79 51.43
C ILE A 150 16.03 -11.24 50.84
N VAL A 151 17.02 -11.47 51.71
CA VAL A 151 18.37 -11.92 51.32
C VAL A 151 18.45 -13.45 51.20
N LYS A 152 17.48 -14.17 51.75
CA LYS A 152 17.45 -15.63 51.76
C LYS A 152 16.98 -16.16 50.40
N GLU A 153 17.68 -17.13 49.81
CA GLU A 153 17.27 -17.80 48.55
C GLU A 153 16.11 -18.81 48.74
N VAL A 154 15.34 -18.64 49.80
CA VAL A 154 14.22 -19.49 50.19
C VAL A 154 13.02 -18.64 50.56
N LEU A 155 11.83 -19.06 50.16
CA LEU A 155 10.56 -18.40 50.47
C LEU A 155 9.68 -19.29 51.34
N THR A 156 9.17 -18.72 52.42
CA THR A 156 8.08 -19.31 53.18
C THR A 156 6.75 -19.13 52.43
N LYS A 157 5.73 -19.90 52.81
CA LYS A 157 4.38 -19.80 52.22
C LYS A 157 3.77 -18.38 52.26
N PRO A 158 3.84 -17.61 53.37
CA PRO A 158 3.33 -16.24 53.38
C PRO A 158 4.11 -15.30 52.45
N GLU A 159 5.44 -15.40 52.43
CA GLU A 159 6.28 -14.59 51.52
C GLU A 159 5.98 -14.90 50.05
N LEU A 160 5.78 -16.18 49.70
CA LEU A 160 5.34 -16.56 48.36
C LEU A 160 3.97 -15.99 48.01
N LYS A 161 3.05 -15.92 48.98
CA LYS A 161 1.72 -15.35 48.78
C LYS A 161 1.80 -13.87 48.43
N GLU A 162 2.63 -13.12 49.11
CA GLU A 162 2.87 -11.71 48.81
C GLU A 162 3.50 -11.50 47.42
N PHE A 163 4.41 -12.40 47.01
CA PHE A 163 5.00 -12.36 45.67
C PHE A 163 3.93 -12.62 44.60
N TRP A 164 3.07 -13.61 44.83
CA TRP A 164 1.96 -13.91 43.93
C TRP A 164 0.93 -12.78 43.88
N GLU A 165 0.57 -12.17 45.00
CA GLU A 165 -0.39 -11.05 45.05
C GLU A 165 0.08 -9.89 44.17
N GLN A 166 1.36 -9.49 44.26
CA GLN A 166 1.95 -8.45 43.40
C GLN A 166 1.97 -8.86 41.91
N LEU A 167 2.31 -10.11 41.61
CA LEU A 167 2.36 -10.63 40.24
C LEU A 167 0.97 -10.81 39.61
N SER A 168 -0.04 -11.09 40.43
CA SER A 168 -1.42 -11.29 40.01
C SER A 168 -2.17 -9.99 39.77
N ASP A 169 -1.70 -8.88 40.36
CA ASP A 169 -2.32 -7.57 40.22
C ASP A 169 -2.22 -7.07 38.76
N GLN A 170 -3.38 -6.88 38.14
CA GLN A 170 -3.49 -6.40 36.75
C GLN A 170 -3.37 -4.87 36.64
N GLY A 171 -3.20 -4.17 37.76
CA GLY A 171 -2.88 -2.74 37.80
C GLY A 171 -1.73 -2.38 36.86
N PHE A 172 -1.91 -1.34 36.04
CA PHE A 172 -0.87 -0.92 35.09
C PHE A 172 0.39 -0.46 35.83
N ASP A 173 0.23 0.33 36.89
CA ASP A 173 1.33 0.90 37.67
C ASP A 173 2.13 -0.19 38.40
N ASN A 174 1.45 -1.18 38.99
CA ASN A 174 2.13 -2.31 39.64
C ASN A 174 2.87 -3.22 38.65
N ARG A 175 2.34 -3.39 37.43
CA ARG A 175 3.04 -4.14 36.35
C ARG A 175 4.23 -3.37 35.79
N LEU A 176 4.09 -2.05 35.67
CA LEU A 176 5.18 -1.18 35.23
C LEU A 176 6.30 -1.19 36.28
N GLN A 177 5.96 -1.04 37.56
CA GLN A 177 6.93 -1.11 38.64
C GLN A 177 7.61 -2.49 38.69
N THR A 178 6.86 -3.59 38.55
CA THR A 178 7.45 -4.94 38.52
C THR A 178 8.34 -5.15 37.31
N PHE A 179 8.01 -4.55 36.16
CA PHE A 179 8.88 -4.52 34.99
C PHE A 179 10.16 -3.75 35.30
N ILE A 180 10.06 -2.53 35.81
CA ILE A 180 11.19 -1.68 36.22
C ILE A 180 12.10 -2.40 37.20
N ASP A 181 11.56 -2.96 38.28
CA ASP A 181 12.33 -3.64 39.34
C ASP A 181 13.10 -4.88 38.81
N MET A 182 12.62 -5.45 37.69
CA MET A 182 13.28 -6.55 36.98
C MET A 182 14.39 -6.06 36.03
N VAL A 183 14.19 -4.87 35.46
CA VAL A 183 15.11 -4.21 34.53
C VAL A 183 16.30 -3.60 35.27
N ASP A 184 16.03 -2.87 36.35
CA ASP A 184 16.99 -2.22 37.22
C ASP A 184 17.57 -3.24 38.22
N LYS A 185 18.81 -3.69 37.97
CA LYS A 185 19.43 -4.76 38.75
C LYS A 185 20.11 -4.25 40.00
N ASN A 186 20.70 -3.06 39.91
CA ASN A 186 21.44 -2.42 40.98
C ASN A 186 20.54 -1.54 41.87
N ALA A 187 19.26 -1.40 41.54
CA ALA A 187 18.24 -0.64 42.26
C ALA A 187 18.64 0.83 42.44
N ASP A 188 19.36 1.40 41.47
CA ASP A 188 19.83 2.78 41.51
C ASP A 188 18.85 3.76 40.83
N GLY A 189 17.72 3.26 40.32
CA GLY A 189 16.70 4.04 39.64
C GLY A 189 17.14 4.51 38.25
N ARG A 190 18.19 3.92 37.68
CA ARG A 190 18.74 4.24 36.37
C ARG A 190 18.86 2.96 35.57
N ILE A 191 18.56 3.04 34.28
CA ILE A 191 18.62 1.89 33.38
C ILE A 191 19.79 2.12 32.42
N THR A 192 20.85 1.35 32.61
CA THR A 192 22.07 1.39 31.79
C THR A 192 21.89 0.67 30.46
N VAL A 193 22.80 0.91 29.50
CA VAL A 193 22.78 0.27 28.18
C VAL A 193 22.83 -1.25 28.31
N GLU A 194 23.63 -1.72 29.25
CA GLU A 194 23.87 -3.13 29.56
C GLU A 194 22.59 -3.79 30.08
N GLU A 195 21.85 -3.12 30.94
CA GLU A 195 20.56 -3.60 31.45
C GLU A 195 19.51 -3.67 30.34
N VAL A 196 19.40 -2.62 29.50
CA VAL A 196 18.53 -2.62 28.31
C VAL A 196 18.85 -3.79 27.39
N LYS A 197 20.14 -4.01 27.09
CA LYS A 197 20.62 -5.12 26.26
C LYS A 197 20.20 -6.46 26.85
N GLU A 198 20.38 -6.63 28.16
CA GLU A 198 20.07 -7.90 28.81
C GLU A 198 18.58 -8.24 28.73
N ILE A 199 17.69 -7.27 28.93
CA ILE A 199 16.24 -7.47 28.82
C ILE A 199 15.82 -7.84 27.40
N ILE A 200 16.43 -7.22 26.40
CA ILE A 200 16.19 -7.56 25.00
C ILE A 200 16.65 -9.00 24.73
N ALA A 201 17.80 -9.40 25.27
CA ALA A 201 18.31 -10.76 25.14
C ALA A 201 17.43 -11.80 25.89
N LEU A 202 16.93 -11.47 27.08
CA LEU A 202 16.06 -12.31 27.91
C LEU A 202 14.66 -12.45 27.31
N SER A 203 14.08 -11.36 26.82
CA SER A 203 12.80 -11.41 26.11
C SER A 203 12.92 -12.17 24.79
N ALA A 204 14.06 -12.06 24.10
CA ALA A 204 14.35 -12.83 22.91
C ALA A 204 14.54 -14.33 23.21
N SER A 205 15.28 -14.68 24.28
CA SER A 205 15.50 -16.09 24.67
C SER A 205 14.21 -16.77 25.10
N ALA A 206 13.38 -16.11 25.91
CA ALA A 206 12.09 -16.62 26.37
C ALA A 206 11.05 -16.78 25.24
N ASN A 207 11.26 -16.11 24.10
CA ASN A 207 10.46 -16.25 22.88
C ASN A 207 11.16 -17.09 21.80
N LYS A 208 12.31 -17.69 22.10
CA LYS A 208 13.13 -18.50 21.17
C LYS A 208 13.52 -17.73 19.88
N LEU A 209 13.75 -16.42 19.98
CA LEU A 209 14.12 -15.55 18.86
C LEU A 209 15.65 -15.38 18.80
N SER A 210 16.34 -16.35 18.19
CA SER A 210 17.82 -16.38 18.10
C SER A 210 18.42 -15.14 17.44
N LYS A 211 17.83 -14.67 16.34
CA LYS A 211 18.32 -13.49 15.59
C LYS A 211 18.26 -12.17 16.39
N ILE A 212 17.29 -12.02 17.29
CA ILE A 212 17.18 -10.82 18.12
C ILE A 212 18.18 -10.87 19.28
N LYS A 213 18.43 -12.06 19.82
CA LYS A 213 19.44 -12.29 20.85
C LYS A 213 20.85 -11.92 20.35
N GLU A 214 21.17 -12.25 19.09
CA GLU A 214 22.46 -11.92 18.46
C GLU A 214 22.65 -10.42 18.18
N ARG A 215 21.57 -9.66 18.02
CA ARG A 215 21.60 -8.21 17.73
C ARG A 215 21.11 -7.34 18.88
N ALA A 216 21.07 -7.88 20.10
CA ALA A 216 20.58 -7.15 21.27
C ALA A 216 21.38 -5.84 21.52
N ASP A 217 22.67 -5.83 21.18
CA ASP A 217 23.55 -4.66 21.21
C ASP A 217 23.06 -3.51 20.33
N GLU A 218 22.75 -3.81 19.07
CA GLU A 218 22.26 -2.82 18.11
C GLU A 218 20.91 -2.23 18.56
N TYR A 219 20.02 -3.07 19.09
CA TYR A 219 18.73 -2.62 19.59
C TYR A 219 18.85 -1.79 20.87
N ALA A 220 19.75 -2.15 21.77
CA ALA A 220 20.02 -1.36 22.98
C ALA A 220 20.58 0.02 22.62
N ALA A 221 21.55 0.09 21.70
CA ALA A 221 22.13 1.35 21.23
C ALA A 221 21.06 2.28 20.62
N LEU A 222 20.14 1.75 19.81
CA LEU A 222 19.04 2.52 19.23
C LEU A 222 18.05 3.05 20.27
N ILE A 223 17.80 2.29 21.35
CA ILE A 223 16.92 2.72 22.43
C ILE A 223 17.57 3.82 23.27
N MET A 224 18.87 3.69 23.56
CA MET A 224 19.64 4.67 24.30
C MET A 224 19.82 5.97 23.52
N GLU A 225 20.05 5.92 22.20
CA GLU A 225 20.12 7.11 21.34
C GLU A 225 18.82 7.96 21.41
N GLU A 226 17.67 7.31 21.64
CA GLU A 226 16.36 7.99 21.72
C GLU A 226 16.00 8.44 23.14
N LEU A 227 16.28 7.62 24.16
CA LEU A 227 15.89 7.90 25.56
C LEU A 227 16.95 8.67 26.35
N ASP A 228 18.18 8.70 25.86
CA ASP A 228 19.29 9.46 26.43
C ASP A 228 19.91 10.40 25.36
N PRO A 229 19.19 11.44 24.92
CA PRO A 229 19.68 12.38 23.90
C PRO A 229 20.88 13.20 24.38
N LYS A 230 21.18 13.17 25.69
CA LYS A 230 22.31 13.87 26.30
C LYS A 230 23.53 12.95 26.48
N ASN A 231 23.42 11.67 26.10
CA ASN A 231 24.49 10.68 26.18
C ASN A 231 25.10 10.59 27.60
N LEU A 232 24.23 10.56 28.60
CA LEU A 232 24.54 10.35 30.02
C LEU A 232 24.95 8.90 30.33
N GLY A 233 24.64 7.95 29.44
CA GLY A 233 24.94 6.52 29.58
C GLY A 233 23.88 5.72 30.35
N TYR A 234 22.78 6.36 30.74
CA TYR A 234 21.67 5.74 31.47
C TYR A 234 20.35 6.48 31.20
N ILE A 235 19.24 5.75 31.35
CA ILE A 235 17.88 6.29 31.26
C ILE A 235 17.35 6.45 32.68
N GLU A 236 16.91 7.67 33.04
CA GLU A 236 16.29 7.92 34.33
C GLU A 236 14.88 7.30 34.38
N LEU A 237 14.55 6.68 35.52
CA LEU A 237 13.29 5.99 35.70
C LEU A 237 12.06 6.88 35.49
N GLU A 238 12.10 8.12 35.96
CA GLU A 238 11.03 9.12 35.77
C GLU A 238 10.78 9.44 34.29
N SER A 239 11.82 9.36 33.45
CA SER A 239 11.70 9.56 32.00
C SER A 239 11.03 8.38 31.31
N LEU A 240 11.28 7.15 31.78
CA LEU A 240 10.61 5.94 31.29
C LEU A 240 9.16 5.86 31.77
N GLU A 241 8.92 6.18 33.05
CA GLU A 241 7.59 6.26 33.65
C GLU A 241 6.73 7.31 32.97
N SER A 242 7.24 8.53 32.75
CA SER A 242 6.47 9.58 32.05
C SER A 242 6.16 9.26 30.59
N LEU A 243 6.98 8.42 29.94
CA LEU A 243 6.76 7.93 28.57
C LEU A 243 5.70 6.82 28.53
N LEU A 244 5.58 6.01 29.58
CA LEU A 244 4.65 4.87 29.68
C LEU A 244 3.33 5.20 30.39
N LEU A 245 3.33 6.15 31.34
CA LEU A 245 2.16 6.68 32.06
C LEU A 245 1.30 7.64 31.21
N GLN A 246 1.64 7.85 29.93
CA GLN A 246 0.67 8.41 28.98
C GLN A 246 -0.52 7.45 28.83
N THR A 247 -1.55 7.75 29.62
CA THR A 247 -2.72 6.95 30.02
C THR A 247 -3.18 5.88 29.00
N PRO A 248 -3.20 4.59 29.38
CA PRO A 248 -3.74 3.50 28.56
C PRO A 248 -5.28 3.41 28.55
N SER A 249 -6.01 4.19 29.36
CA SER A 249 -7.46 3.98 29.55
C SER A 249 -8.31 4.31 28.32
N GLU A 250 -7.80 5.11 27.38
CA GLU A 250 -8.41 5.21 26.05
C GLU A 250 -7.85 4.17 25.07
N ALA A 251 -6.66 3.57 25.30
CA ALA A 251 -5.96 2.71 24.34
C ALA A 251 -6.64 1.36 24.10
N VAL A 252 -7.33 0.81 25.11
CA VAL A 252 -7.95 -0.52 25.01
C VAL A 252 -9.35 -0.47 24.38
N ALA A 253 -10.10 0.64 24.53
CA ALA A 253 -11.36 0.85 23.80
C ALA A 253 -11.16 1.26 22.32
N ARG A 254 -9.90 1.42 21.87
CA ARG A 254 -9.49 1.90 20.55
C ARG A 254 -9.03 0.79 19.58
N SER A 255 -9.34 -0.48 19.86
CA SER A 255 -9.07 -1.61 18.96
C SER A 255 -10.11 -1.72 17.82
N THR A 256 -10.28 -0.65 17.05
CA THR A 256 -10.84 -0.75 15.68
C THR A 256 -10.45 0.47 14.84
N ILE A 257 -9.46 0.27 13.97
CA ILE A 257 -9.28 0.92 12.66
C ILE A 257 -8.91 2.42 12.62
N THR A 258 -8.81 3.15 13.74
CA THR A 258 -8.63 4.64 13.70
C THR A 258 -7.42 5.20 14.48
N HIS A 259 -6.32 4.45 14.61
CA HIS A 259 -5.19 4.83 15.47
C HIS A 259 -4.26 5.93 14.91
N SER A 260 -4.26 6.21 13.59
CA SER A 260 -3.32 7.20 13.03
C SER A 260 -3.79 8.66 13.15
N SER A 261 -5.10 8.91 13.21
CA SER A 261 -5.66 10.26 13.09
C SER A 261 -5.84 10.99 14.42
N LYS A 262 -5.71 10.30 15.55
CA LYS A 262 -5.94 10.87 16.89
C LYS A 262 -4.63 11.08 17.68
N LEU A 263 -3.63 10.23 17.50
CA LEU A 263 -2.26 10.47 18.02
C LEU A 263 -1.63 11.69 17.34
N SER A 264 -1.83 11.86 16.02
CA SER A 264 -1.44 13.08 15.31
C SER A 264 -2.16 14.32 15.84
N LYS A 265 -3.39 14.16 16.38
CA LYS A 265 -4.20 15.22 16.98
C LYS A 265 -3.73 15.62 18.38
N ALA A 266 -3.21 14.66 19.15
CA ALA A 266 -2.58 14.90 20.45
C ALA A 266 -1.19 15.56 20.30
N LEU A 267 -0.39 15.09 19.33
CA LEU A 267 0.87 15.72 18.93
C LEU A 267 0.65 17.13 18.34
N SER A 268 -0.41 17.36 17.56
CA SER A 268 -0.75 18.70 17.06
C SER A 268 -1.21 19.66 18.15
N MET A 269 -1.75 19.15 19.27
CA MET A 269 -2.06 19.97 20.46
C MET A 269 -0.81 20.34 21.25
N ARG A 270 0.25 19.51 21.22
CA ARG A 270 1.55 19.80 21.85
C ARG A 270 2.47 20.67 20.96
N LEU A 271 2.31 20.59 19.64
CA LEU A 271 2.87 21.52 18.65
C LEU A 271 1.98 22.76 18.44
N ALA A 272 1.25 23.19 19.48
CA ALA A 272 0.33 24.32 19.39
C ALA A 272 1.07 25.50 18.73
N PRO A 273 0.61 25.98 17.55
CA PRO A 273 1.19 27.19 16.97
C PRO A 273 0.98 28.31 17.99
N SER A 274 1.94 29.21 18.10
CA SER A 274 1.84 30.36 19.00
C SER A 274 0.44 30.98 18.88
N LYS A 275 -0.17 31.30 20.02
CA LYS A 275 -1.55 31.81 20.11
C LYS A 275 -1.77 33.16 19.39
N ASP A 276 -0.73 33.73 18.77
CA ASP A 276 -0.74 35.00 18.04
C ASP A 276 -0.62 34.83 16.52
N THR A 277 -1.48 34.01 15.91
CA THR A 277 -1.59 33.96 14.44
C THR A 277 -2.96 34.46 13.99
N SER A 278 -2.96 35.55 13.22
CA SER A 278 -4.16 36.09 12.60
C SER A 278 -4.89 35.00 11.79
N PRO A 279 -6.24 35.03 11.70
CA PRO A 279 -7.00 33.98 11.01
C PRO A 279 -6.54 33.77 9.57
N LEU A 280 -6.16 34.83 8.86
CA LEU A 280 -5.59 34.76 7.51
C LEU A 280 -4.27 33.95 7.47
N ARG A 281 -3.40 34.12 8.46
CA ARG A 281 -2.13 33.39 8.56
C ARG A 281 -2.35 31.91 8.84
N HIS A 282 -3.37 31.55 9.63
CA HIS A 282 -3.73 30.16 9.88
C HIS A 282 -4.22 29.45 8.60
N TYR A 283 -5.13 30.08 7.84
CA TYR A 283 -5.59 29.54 6.56
C TYR A 283 -4.45 29.43 5.54
N TRP A 284 -3.54 30.43 5.51
CA TRP A 284 -2.39 30.41 4.62
C TRP A 284 -1.42 29.27 4.98
N LEU A 285 -1.14 29.03 6.28
CA LEU A 285 -0.34 27.89 6.72
C LEU A 285 -0.99 26.54 6.34
N GLN A 286 -2.29 26.38 6.57
CA GLN A 286 -2.99 25.15 6.17
C GLN A 286 -2.92 24.92 4.66
N PHE A 287 -3.07 25.99 3.88
CA PHE A 287 -2.94 25.93 2.42
C PHE A 287 -1.53 25.55 1.99
N THR A 288 -0.49 26.14 2.57
CA THR A 288 0.90 25.81 2.21
C THR A 288 1.24 24.37 2.56
N PHE A 289 0.81 23.86 3.73
CA PHE A 289 0.98 22.44 4.07
C PHE A 289 0.24 21.53 3.10
N PHE A 290 -1.02 21.85 2.76
CA PHE A 290 -1.78 21.08 1.79
C PHE A 290 -1.09 21.03 0.41
N VAL A 291 -0.59 22.18 -0.06
CA VAL A 291 0.15 22.28 -1.32
C VAL A 291 1.45 21.48 -1.23
N GLN A 292 2.23 21.60 -0.16
CA GLN A 292 3.47 20.85 0.00
C GLN A 292 3.25 19.34 0.05
N GLU A 293 2.20 18.86 0.71
CA GLU A 293 1.89 17.42 0.78
C GLU A 293 1.38 16.87 -0.56
N ASN A 294 0.65 17.69 -1.33
CA ASN A 294 -0.03 17.25 -2.55
C ASN A 294 0.52 17.86 -3.84
N TRP A 295 1.69 18.52 -3.82
CA TRP A 295 2.21 19.30 -4.96
C TRP A 295 2.30 18.47 -6.25
N LYS A 296 2.70 17.20 -6.15
CA LYS A 296 2.76 16.28 -7.31
C LYS A 296 1.38 16.03 -7.94
N ARG A 297 0.35 15.89 -7.09
CA ARG A 297 -1.03 15.68 -7.54
C ARG A 297 -1.57 16.95 -8.20
N ILE A 298 -1.32 18.10 -7.58
CA ILE A 298 -1.71 19.42 -8.10
C ILE A 298 -1.02 19.68 -9.44
N TRP A 299 0.28 19.41 -9.53
CA TRP A 299 1.06 19.53 -10.75
C TRP A 299 0.49 18.69 -11.90
N VAL A 300 0.29 17.39 -11.67
CA VAL A 300 -0.23 16.48 -12.72
C VAL A 300 -1.67 16.81 -13.11
N ALA A 301 -2.53 17.16 -12.14
CA ALA A 301 -3.90 17.57 -12.39
C ALA A 301 -3.94 18.92 -13.15
N GLY A 302 -3.09 19.87 -12.78
CA GLY A 302 -2.93 21.15 -13.46
C GLY A 302 -2.44 20.98 -14.89
N LEU A 303 -1.42 20.15 -15.12
CA LEU A 303 -0.92 19.83 -16.46
C LEU A 303 -2.02 19.21 -17.33
N TRP A 304 -2.74 18.21 -16.80
CA TRP A 304 -3.87 17.59 -17.49
C TRP A 304 -4.97 18.59 -17.86
N LEU A 305 -5.36 19.45 -16.92
CA LEU A 305 -6.39 20.45 -17.13
C LEU A 305 -5.94 21.50 -18.16
N SER A 306 -4.69 21.96 -18.10
CA SER A 306 -4.10 22.89 -19.07
C SER A 306 -4.11 22.32 -20.48
N ILE A 307 -3.76 21.05 -20.67
CA ILE A 307 -3.84 20.37 -21.98
C ILE A 307 -5.30 20.33 -22.46
N CYS A 308 -6.26 19.99 -21.59
CA CYS A 308 -7.67 19.97 -21.94
C CYS A 308 -8.17 21.37 -22.38
N ILE A 309 -7.82 22.41 -21.62
CA ILE A 309 -8.20 23.80 -21.95
C ILE A 309 -7.57 24.23 -23.28
N ALA A 310 -6.28 23.96 -23.48
CA ALA A 310 -5.58 24.31 -24.71
C ALA A 310 -6.20 23.63 -25.94
N LEU A 311 -6.48 22.31 -25.87
CA LEU A 311 -7.13 21.56 -26.95
C LEU A 311 -8.55 22.07 -27.23
N PHE A 312 -9.31 22.37 -26.17
CA PHE A 312 -10.66 22.93 -26.30
C PHE A 312 -10.61 24.28 -27.02
N ILE A 313 -9.80 25.23 -26.53
CA ILE A 313 -9.66 26.58 -27.11
C ILE A 313 -9.18 26.51 -28.56
N TRP A 314 -8.17 25.67 -28.83
CA TRP A 314 -7.64 25.51 -30.19
C TRP A 314 -8.72 25.06 -31.18
N LYS A 315 -9.50 24.02 -30.84
CA LYS A 315 -10.60 23.57 -31.69
C LYS A 315 -11.77 24.54 -31.73
N PHE A 316 -12.06 25.20 -30.62
CA PHE A 316 -13.12 26.19 -30.54
C PHE A 316 -12.84 27.35 -31.51
N ILE A 317 -11.64 27.93 -31.48
CA ILE A 317 -11.22 29.00 -32.40
C ILE A 317 -11.21 28.50 -33.85
N GLN A 318 -10.69 27.28 -34.08
CA GLN A 318 -10.70 26.68 -35.43
C GLN A 318 -12.11 26.61 -36.01
N TYR A 319 -13.12 26.20 -35.24
CA TYR A 319 -14.49 26.07 -35.72
C TYR A 319 -15.26 27.38 -35.70
N ARG A 320 -14.88 28.36 -34.87
CA ARG A 320 -15.41 29.73 -34.93
C ARG A 320 -15.12 30.41 -36.26
N ASN A 321 -13.97 30.12 -36.86
CA ASN A 321 -13.54 30.70 -38.13
C ASN A 321 -13.98 29.89 -39.36
N ARG A 322 -14.88 28.91 -39.21
CA ARG A 322 -15.42 28.10 -40.32
C ARG A 322 -16.83 28.55 -40.71
N ALA A 323 -17.20 28.33 -41.96
CA ALA A 323 -18.54 28.65 -42.47
C ALA A 323 -19.70 27.99 -41.69
N VAL A 324 -19.45 26.83 -41.05
CA VAL A 324 -20.41 26.12 -40.20
C VAL A 324 -20.84 26.95 -38.97
N PHE A 325 -19.97 27.85 -38.50
CA PHE A 325 -20.27 28.72 -37.37
C PHE A 325 -21.41 29.70 -37.66
N ASN A 326 -21.62 30.12 -38.91
CA ASN A 326 -22.66 31.08 -39.28
C ASN A 326 -24.09 30.54 -39.04
N ILE A 327 -24.24 29.21 -38.92
CA ILE A 327 -25.53 28.54 -38.69
C ILE A 327 -25.61 28.06 -37.24
N MET A 328 -24.63 27.25 -36.81
CA MET A 328 -24.66 26.56 -35.52
C MET A 328 -24.03 27.39 -34.38
N GLY A 329 -23.38 28.51 -34.70
CA GLY A 329 -22.80 29.43 -33.74
C GLY A 329 -21.85 28.77 -32.73
N TYR A 330 -21.96 29.19 -31.47
CA TYR A 330 -21.11 28.67 -30.40
C TYR A 330 -21.37 27.19 -30.07
N CYS A 331 -22.48 26.61 -30.52
CA CYS A 331 -22.79 25.20 -30.26
C CYS A 331 -21.83 24.29 -31.02
N VAL A 332 -21.57 24.52 -32.30
CA VAL A 332 -20.61 23.69 -33.05
C VAL A 332 -19.18 23.86 -32.54
N ALA A 333 -18.79 25.09 -32.18
CA ALA A 333 -17.47 25.35 -31.62
C ALA A 333 -17.27 24.63 -30.28
N THR A 334 -18.29 24.66 -29.41
CA THR A 334 -18.31 23.94 -28.12
C THR A 334 -18.32 22.44 -28.32
N ALA A 335 -19.16 21.92 -29.22
CA ALA A 335 -19.26 20.49 -29.52
C ALA A 335 -17.94 19.92 -30.04
N LYS A 336 -17.24 20.66 -30.90
CA LYS A 336 -15.95 20.24 -31.46
C LYS A 336 -14.77 20.44 -30.50
N GLY A 337 -14.81 21.50 -29.68
CA GLY A 337 -13.87 21.65 -28.56
C GLY A 337 -13.98 20.50 -27.57
N ALA A 338 -15.21 20.18 -27.14
CA ALA A 338 -15.49 19.06 -26.24
C ALA A 338 -15.13 17.70 -26.87
N ALA A 339 -15.36 17.52 -28.17
CA ALA A 339 -14.95 16.30 -28.87
C ALA A 339 -13.43 16.10 -28.84
N GLU A 340 -12.63 17.17 -28.97
CA GLU A 340 -11.17 17.05 -28.95
C GLU A 340 -10.64 16.69 -27.55
N THR A 341 -11.21 17.31 -26.52
CA THR A 341 -10.87 16.93 -25.13
C THR A 341 -11.35 15.52 -24.80
N LEU A 342 -12.47 15.07 -25.35
CA LEU A 342 -12.94 13.69 -25.22
C LEU A 342 -11.96 12.71 -25.85
N LYS A 343 -11.45 12.95 -27.06
CA LYS A 343 -10.44 12.08 -27.68
C LYS A 343 -9.21 11.93 -26.78
N PHE A 344 -8.70 13.05 -26.26
CA PHE A 344 -7.55 13.04 -25.36
C PHE A 344 -7.85 12.29 -24.05
N ASN A 345 -8.98 12.56 -23.41
CA ASN A 345 -9.34 11.90 -22.16
C ASN A 345 -9.64 10.40 -22.35
N MET A 346 -10.30 10.02 -23.45
CA MET A 346 -10.51 8.61 -23.81
C MET A 346 -9.20 7.91 -24.16
N ALA A 347 -8.19 8.60 -24.70
CA ALA A 347 -6.85 8.03 -24.85
C ALA A 347 -6.18 7.84 -23.47
N LEU A 348 -6.19 8.88 -22.64
CA LEU A 348 -5.46 8.91 -21.38
C LEU A 348 -6.05 8.00 -20.29
N VAL A 349 -7.38 7.80 -20.26
CA VAL A 349 -8.07 7.05 -19.19
C VAL A 349 -7.62 5.59 -19.05
N LEU A 350 -7.10 4.97 -20.12
CA LEU A 350 -6.57 3.60 -20.12
C LEU A 350 -5.21 3.50 -19.44
N PHE A 351 -4.37 4.52 -19.57
CA PHE A 351 -2.99 4.50 -19.08
C PHE A 351 -2.90 4.24 -17.57
N PRO A 352 -3.66 4.94 -16.69
CA PRO A 352 -3.65 4.69 -15.25
C PRO A 352 -4.03 3.27 -14.82
N VAL A 353 -4.72 2.50 -15.67
CA VAL A 353 -5.18 1.13 -15.37
C VAL A 353 -4.13 0.08 -15.76
N CYS A 354 -3.09 0.46 -16.51
CA CYS A 354 -1.98 -0.40 -16.93
C CYS A 354 -0.95 -0.54 -15.80
N ARG A 355 -1.28 -1.39 -14.82
CA ARG A 355 -0.54 -1.50 -13.55
C ARG A 355 0.91 -2.00 -13.72
N ASN A 356 1.17 -2.94 -14.63
CA ASN A 356 2.53 -3.42 -14.86
C ASN A 356 3.35 -2.32 -15.54
N THR A 357 2.82 -1.66 -16.57
CA THR A 357 3.46 -0.50 -17.19
C THR A 357 3.79 0.59 -16.17
N ILE A 358 2.83 0.96 -15.31
CA ILE A 358 3.04 1.98 -14.27
C ILE A 358 4.09 1.55 -13.25
N THR A 359 4.07 0.28 -12.84
CA THR A 359 5.06 -0.26 -11.90
C THR A 359 6.45 -0.28 -12.52
N TRP A 360 6.55 -0.63 -13.81
CA TRP A 360 7.79 -0.61 -14.56
C TRP A 360 8.33 0.81 -14.69
N ILE A 361 7.50 1.79 -15.11
CA ILE A 361 7.91 3.20 -15.18
C ILE A 361 8.37 3.69 -13.81
N ARG A 362 7.61 3.41 -12.75
CA ARG A 362 7.94 3.84 -11.38
C ARG A 362 9.27 3.27 -10.88
N SER A 363 9.62 2.04 -11.23
CA SER A 363 10.81 1.33 -10.74
C SER A 363 12.06 1.53 -11.59
N LYS A 364 11.89 1.71 -12.90
CA LYS A 364 12.99 1.86 -13.87
C LYS A 364 13.32 3.31 -14.22
N THR A 365 12.42 4.25 -13.95
CA THR A 365 12.63 5.67 -14.27
C THR A 365 12.62 6.54 -13.03
N LYS A 366 13.30 7.69 -13.11
CA LYS A 366 13.28 8.73 -12.05
C LYS A 366 12.00 9.59 -12.07
N ILE A 367 11.05 9.28 -12.96
CA ILE A 367 9.80 10.06 -13.14
C ILE A 367 8.92 10.03 -11.87
N GLY A 368 9.06 9.01 -11.02
CA GLY A 368 8.37 8.95 -9.71
C GLY A 368 8.72 10.09 -8.75
N ALA A 369 9.80 10.84 -9.01
CA ALA A 369 10.11 12.07 -8.30
C ALA A 369 9.05 13.17 -8.54
N VAL A 370 8.45 13.23 -9.73
CA VAL A 370 7.52 14.29 -10.15
C VAL A 370 6.08 13.77 -10.28
N VAL A 371 5.89 12.50 -10.63
CA VAL A 371 4.57 11.91 -10.89
C VAL A 371 4.15 10.96 -9.75
N PRO A 372 2.95 11.15 -9.14
CA PRO A 372 2.47 10.30 -8.05
C PRO A 372 1.83 9.02 -8.60
N PHE A 373 2.62 8.09 -9.14
CA PHE A 373 2.14 6.85 -9.78
C PHE A 373 1.27 5.95 -8.88
N ASN A 374 1.38 6.06 -7.56
CA ASN A 374 0.54 5.31 -6.61
C ASN A 374 -0.93 5.79 -6.60
N ASP A 375 -1.21 7.00 -7.07
CA ASP A 375 -2.55 7.58 -7.17
C ASP A 375 -3.17 7.39 -8.56
N ASN A 376 -2.64 6.48 -9.39
CA ASN A 376 -3.12 6.20 -10.74
C ASN A 376 -4.64 5.95 -10.79
N ILE A 377 -5.21 5.16 -9.89
CA ILE A 377 -6.66 4.89 -9.87
C ILE A 377 -7.46 6.12 -9.43
N ASN A 378 -6.91 7.01 -8.60
CA ASN A 378 -7.56 8.28 -8.28
C ASN A 378 -7.54 9.20 -9.50
N PHE A 379 -6.43 9.26 -10.23
CA PHE A 379 -6.33 10.01 -11.47
C PHE A 379 -7.26 9.46 -12.56
N HIS A 380 -7.42 8.14 -12.69
CA HIS A 380 -8.42 7.52 -13.58
C HIS A 380 -9.83 8.04 -13.33
N LYS A 381 -10.24 8.19 -12.05
CA LYS A 381 -11.56 8.74 -11.69
C LYS A 381 -11.69 10.23 -12.08
N VAL A 382 -10.62 11.01 -11.90
CA VAL A 382 -10.59 12.43 -12.29
C VAL A 382 -10.75 12.56 -13.81
N ILE A 383 -10.02 11.76 -14.58
CA ILE A 383 -10.16 11.72 -16.04
C ILE A 383 -11.59 11.28 -16.42
N ALA A 384 -12.14 10.25 -15.78
CA ALA A 384 -13.50 9.79 -16.03
C ALA A 384 -14.56 10.88 -15.75
N ALA A 385 -14.36 11.71 -14.73
CA ALA A 385 -15.21 12.89 -14.50
C ALA A 385 -15.07 13.92 -15.63
N GLY A 386 -13.84 14.17 -16.11
CA GLY A 386 -13.60 15.00 -17.29
C GLY A 386 -14.26 14.46 -18.56
N VAL A 387 -14.25 13.13 -18.77
CA VAL A 387 -14.98 12.46 -19.84
C VAL A 387 -16.48 12.71 -19.71
N ALA A 388 -17.06 12.56 -18.51
CA ALA A 388 -18.48 12.81 -18.29
C ALA A 388 -18.88 14.24 -18.66
N VAL A 389 -18.10 15.24 -18.22
CA VAL A 389 -18.32 16.65 -18.58
C VAL A 389 -18.19 16.86 -20.09
N GLY A 390 -17.16 16.30 -20.72
CA GLY A 390 -16.96 16.37 -22.16
C GLY A 390 -18.12 15.75 -22.95
N VAL A 391 -18.64 14.60 -22.51
CA VAL A 391 -19.79 13.92 -23.13
C VAL A 391 -21.04 14.79 -23.03
N VAL A 392 -21.32 15.36 -21.86
CA VAL A 392 -22.49 16.25 -21.68
C VAL A 392 -22.39 17.47 -22.60
N LEU A 393 -21.24 18.12 -22.67
CA LEU A 393 -21.04 19.27 -23.56
C LEU A 393 -21.14 18.88 -25.04
N HIS A 394 -20.51 17.77 -25.44
CA HIS A 394 -20.48 17.32 -26.83
C HIS A 394 -21.85 16.81 -27.32
N ALA A 395 -22.44 15.85 -26.60
CA ALA A 395 -23.72 15.26 -26.96
C ALA A 395 -24.86 16.28 -26.76
N GLY A 396 -24.80 17.07 -25.68
CA GLY A 396 -25.75 18.14 -25.41
C GLY A 396 -25.77 19.16 -26.55
N ALA A 397 -24.62 19.74 -26.91
CA ALA A 397 -24.54 20.72 -28.00
C ALA A 397 -25.04 20.15 -29.34
N HIS A 398 -24.70 18.90 -29.67
CA HIS A 398 -25.21 18.26 -30.89
C HIS A 398 -26.73 18.08 -30.86
N LEU A 399 -27.28 17.53 -29.77
CA LEU A 399 -28.69 17.15 -29.68
C LEU A 399 -29.63 18.35 -29.48
N THR A 400 -29.25 19.34 -28.69
CA THR A 400 -30.13 20.45 -28.30
C THR A 400 -29.97 21.69 -29.16
N CYS A 401 -28.85 21.86 -29.86
CA CYS A 401 -28.53 23.09 -30.55
C CYS A 401 -28.11 22.88 -32.02
N ASP A 402 -27.10 22.06 -32.30
CA ASP A 402 -26.58 21.92 -33.67
C ASP A 402 -27.64 21.34 -34.62
N PHE A 403 -28.28 20.22 -34.25
CA PHE A 403 -29.29 19.60 -35.11
C PHE A 403 -30.52 20.51 -35.30
N PRO A 404 -31.12 21.10 -34.25
CA PRO A 404 -32.23 22.04 -34.42
C PRO A 404 -31.87 23.27 -35.26
N LEU A 405 -30.69 23.88 -35.06
CA LEU A 405 -30.27 25.06 -35.83
C LEU A 405 -30.06 24.74 -37.31
N LEU A 406 -29.52 23.56 -37.62
CA LEU A 406 -29.32 23.14 -39.01
C LEU A 406 -30.65 22.85 -39.72
N LEU A 407 -31.63 22.28 -39.01
CA LEU A 407 -32.96 22.02 -39.57
C LEU A 407 -33.72 23.31 -39.91
N HIS A 408 -33.60 24.34 -39.06
CA HIS A 408 -34.31 25.62 -39.21
C HIS A 408 -33.49 26.71 -39.94
N ALA A 409 -32.36 26.36 -40.54
CA ALA A 409 -31.56 27.30 -41.34
C ALA A 409 -32.38 27.85 -42.52
N SER A 410 -32.11 29.06 -43.01
CA SER A 410 -32.62 29.49 -44.32
C SER A 410 -31.79 28.84 -45.44
N ASP A 411 -32.33 28.73 -46.65
CA ASP A 411 -31.61 28.10 -47.77
C ASP A 411 -30.30 28.81 -48.10
N ALA A 412 -30.29 30.15 -48.05
CA ALA A 412 -29.07 30.95 -48.20
C ALA A 412 -28.02 30.65 -47.11
N LYS A 413 -28.45 30.38 -45.87
CA LYS A 413 -27.54 29.98 -44.78
C LYS A 413 -27.07 28.53 -44.93
N TYR A 414 -27.86 27.66 -45.54
CA TYR A 414 -27.55 26.24 -45.74
C TYR A 414 -26.56 25.99 -46.90
N GLU A 415 -26.43 26.89 -47.86
CA GLU A 415 -25.51 26.79 -49.00
C GLU A 415 -24.09 26.27 -48.64
N PRO A 416 -23.37 26.82 -47.64
CA PRO A 416 -22.04 26.32 -47.25
C PRO A 416 -22.04 24.91 -46.64
N MET A 417 -23.20 24.35 -46.30
CA MET A 417 -23.36 23.03 -45.68
C MET A 417 -23.57 21.90 -46.68
N LYS A 418 -23.92 22.23 -47.93
CA LYS A 418 -24.13 21.24 -49.01
C LYS A 418 -22.96 20.26 -49.17
N PRO A 419 -21.67 20.67 -49.11
CA PRO A 419 -20.56 19.73 -49.21
C PRO A 419 -20.50 18.69 -48.08
N PHE A 420 -21.14 18.96 -46.94
CA PHE A 420 -21.11 18.09 -45.76
C PHE A 420 -22.36 17.24 -45.62
N PHE A 421 -23.54 17.82 -45.87
CA PHE A 421 -24.85 17.20 -45.62
C PHE A 421 -25.65 16.87 -46.89
N GLY A 422 -25.17 17.28 -48.07
CA GLY A 422 -25.84 17.09 -49.36
C GLY A 422 -26.66 18.31 -49.81
N GLU A 423 -27.09 18.30 -51.08
CA GLU A 423 -27.86 19.39 -51.70
C GLU A 423 -29.17 19.68 -50.97
N THR A 424 -29.91 18.63 -50.59
CA THR A 424 -31.14 18.74 -49.82
C THR A 424 -30.85 18.74 -48.33
N ARG A 425 -31.45 19.68 -47.61
CA ARG A 425 -31.38 19.70 -46.14
C ARG A 425 -31.93 18.40 -45.54
N PRO A 426 -31.36 17.92 -44.41
CA PRO A 426 -31.93 16.82 -43.66
C PRO A 426 -33.42 17.05 -43.36
N PRO A 427 -34.30 16.06 -43.62
CA PRO A 427 -35.75 16.26 -43.62
C PRO A 427 -36.33 16.42 -42.21
N ASN A 428 -35.70 15.83 -41.19
CA ASN A 428 -36.14 15.89 -39.81
C ASN A 428 -35.00 15.54 -38.85
N TYR A 429 -35.25 15.72 -37.55
CA TYR A 429 -34.30 15.41 -36.48
C TYR A 429 -33.85 13.93 -36.46
N TRP A 430 -34.76 13.01 -36.79
CA TRP A 430 -34.48 11.58 -36.81
C TRP A 430 -33.44 11.18 -37.85
N TRP A 431 -33.25 11.98 -38.91
CA TRP A 431 -32.17 11.77 -39.87
C TRP A 431 -30.79 11.80 -39.20
N PHE A 432 -30.56 12.75 -38.29
CA PHE A 432 -29.30 12.85 -37.54
C PHE A 432 -29.15 11.72 -36.53
N VAL A 433 -30.22 11.40 -35.80
CA VAL A 433 -30.24 10.36 -34.77
C VAL A 433 -30.01 8.96 -35.36
N LYS A 434 -30.65 8.66 -36.50
CA LYS A 434 -30.48 7.38 -37.21
C LYS A 434 -29.19 7.32 -38.02
N GLY A 435 -28.60 8.48 -38.33
CA GLY A 435 -27.28 8.55 -38.95
C GLY A 435 -26.21 7.84 -38.11
N THR A 436 -25.16 7.35 -38.76
CA THR A 436 -24.12 6.53 -38.11
C THR A 436 -23.49 7.23 -36.91
N ALA A 437 -23.21 8.53 -36.99
CA ALA A 437 -22.70 9.28 -35.85
C ALA A 437 -23.74 9.46 -34.73
N GLY A 438 -25.03 9.59 -35.05
CA GLY A 438 -26.10 9.77 -34.06
C GLY A 438 -26.31 8.54 -33.18
N TRP A 439 -26.64 7.39 -33.80
CA TRP A 439 -27.00 6.20 -33.03
C TRP A 439 -25.79 5.64 -32.28
N THR A 440 -24.60 5.66 -32.88
CA THR A 440 -23.36 5.24 -32.19
C THR A 440 -23.09 6.12 -30.97
N GLY A 441 -23.29 7.43 -31.10
CA GLY A 441 -23.16 8.39 -30.00
C GLY A 441 -24.12 8.08 -28.85
N ILE A 442 -25.41 7.88 -29.16
CA ILE A 442 -26.43 7.58 -28.14
C ILE A 442 -26.13 6.26 -27.43
N VAL A 443 -25.80 5.20 -28.18
CA VAL A 443 -25.45 3.89 -27.58
C VAL A 443 -24.23 4.02 -26.67
N MET A 444 -23.19 4.75 -27.10
CA MET A 444 -22.02 5.02 -26.24
C MET A 444 -22.42 5.75 -24.95
N VAL A 445 -23.22 6.82 -25.04
CA VAL A 445 -23.70 7.58 -23.87
C VAL A 445 -24.45 6.67 -22.89
N VAL A 446 -25.35 5.81 -23.38
CA VAL A 446 -26.11 4.86 -22.53
C VAL A 446 -25.17 3.89 -21.82
N LEU A 447 -24.28 3.23 -22.55
CA LEU A 447 -23.33 2.26 -21.98
C LEU A 447 -22.37 2.91 -20.97
N MET A 448 -21.90 4.13 -21.28
CA MET A 448 -21.04 4.90 -20.40
C MET A 448 -21.79 5.34 -19.14
N SER A 449 -23.04 5.79 -19.24
CA SER A 449 -23.86 6.15 -18.08
C SER A 449 -24.08 4.97 -17.14
N ILE A 450 -24.41 3.78 -17.68
CA ILE A 450 -24.53 2.55 -16.87
C ILE A 450 -23.22 2.27 -16.14
N SER A 451 -22.10 2.27 -16.87
CA SER A 451 -20.77 2.01 -16.33
C SER A 451 -20.35 3.03 -15.27
N PHE A 452 -20.66 4.31 -15.48
CA PHE A 452 -20.30 5.41 -14.58
C PHE A 452 -21.11 5.36 -13.29
N VAL A 453 -22.42 5.09 -13.37
CA VAL A 453 -23.30 4.97 -12.20
C VAL A 453 -22.87 3.79 -11.32
N LEU A 454 -22.66 2.61 -11.91
CA LEU A 454 -22.27 1.41 -11.15
C LEU A 454 -20.84 1.44 -10.61
N ALA A 455 -19.97 2.28 -11.19
CA ALA A 455 -18.61 2.50 -10.68
C ALA A 455 -18.53 3.37 -9.43
N GLN A 456 -19.59 4.11 -9.11
CA GLN A 456 -19.60 4.98 -7.95
C GLN A 456 -19.51 4.19 -6.62
N PRO A 457 -18.92 4.76 -5.55
CA PRO A 457 -18.64 4.03 -4.31
C PRO A 457 -19.85 3.39 -3.62
N TRP A 458 -21.01 4.06 -3.64
CA TRP A 458 -22.29 3.58 -3.11
C TRP A 458 -22.80 2.30 -3.80
N PHE A 459 -22.86 2.23 -5.13
CA PHE A 459 -23.24 1.04 -5.90
C PHE A 459 -22.18 -0.06 -5.80
N ARG A 460 -20.90 0.28 -5.95
CA ARG A 460 -19.82 -0.72 -5.94
C ARG A 460 -19.62 -1.39 -4.58
N ARG A 461 -19.81 -0.66 -3.47
CA ARG A 461 -19.67 -1.18 -2.09
C ARG A 461 -20.97 -1.73 -1.51
N ASN A 462 -22.03 -1.85 -2.31
CA ASN A 462 -23.35 -2.33 -1.88
C ASN A 462 -23.88 -1.58 -0.63
N LYS A 463 -23.77 -0.24 -0.64
CA LYS A 463 -24.21 0.61 0.47
C LYS A 463 -25.63 1.17 0.27
N LEU A 464 -26.37 0.69 -0.71
CA LEU A 464 -27.75 1.13 -0.92
C LEU A 464 -28.67 0.49 0.13
N LYS A 465 -29.67 1.26 0.57
CA LYS A 465 -30.73 0.79 1.46
C LYS A 465 -31.52 -0.34 0.77
N ASP A 466 -32.00 -1.31 1.55
CA ASP A 466 -32.81 -2.45 1.08
C ASP A 466 -34.08 -2.04 0.33
N THR A 467 -34.59 -0.84 0.60
CA THR A 467 -35.79 -0.28 -0.06
C THR A 467 -35.55 0.18 -1.50
N ASN A 468 -34.30 0.24 -1.98
CA ASN A 468 -34.01 0.69 -3.33
C ASN A 468 -34.09 -0.47 -4.34
N PRO A 469 -34.92 -0.40 -5.40
CA PRO A 469 -35.06 -1.48 -6.39
C PRO A 469 -33.74 -1.78 -7.12
N LEU A 470 -32.81 -0.82 -7.17
CA LEU A 470 -31.51 -0.98 -7.81
C LEU A 470 -30.49 -1.76 -6.96
N LYS A 471 -30.81 -2.13 -5.71
CA LYS A 471 -29.89 -2.87 -4.84
C LYS A 471 -29.49 -4.23 -5.44
N LYS A 472 -30.38 -4.90 -6.16
CA LYS A 472 -30.09 -6.17 -6.85
C LYS A 472 -28.97 -6.05 -7.91
N MET A 473 -28.73 -4.83 -8.42
CA MET A 473 -27.68 -4.55 -9.41
C MET A 473 -26.41 -3.94 -8.78
N THR A 474 -26.26 -4.01 -7.45
CA THR A 474 -25.08 -3.48 -6.74
C THR A 474 -24.06 -4.56 -6.41
N GLY A 475 -22.82 -4.14 -6.19
CA GLY A 475 -21.72 -5.02 -5.81
C GLY A 475 -20.55 -4.96 -6.78
N PHE A 476 -19.47 -5.65 -6.39
CA PHE A 476 -18.22 -5.62 -7.15
C PHE A 476 -18.34 -6.29 -8.53
N ASN A 477 -19.09 -7.40 -8.62
CA ASN A 477 -19.30 -8.10 -9.90
C ASN A 477 -20.06 -7.24 -10.90
N ALA A 478 -21.13 -6.58 -10.46
CA ALA A 478 -21.90 -5.66 -11.30
C ALA A 478 -21.00 -4.54 -11.85
N PHE A 479 -20.24 -3.87 -10.97
CA PHE A 479 -19.22 -2.90 -11.37
C PHE A 479 -18.27 -3.47 -12.43
N TRP A 480 -17.70 -4.66 -12.17
CA TRP A 480 -16.70 -5.28 -13.03
C TRP A 480 -17.24 -5.58 -14.43
N PHE A 481 -18.40 -6.25 -14.52
CA PHE A 481 -19.01 -6.59 -15.82
C PHE A 481 -19.42 -5.35 -16.59
N THR A 482 -20.07 -4.38 -15.94
CA THR A 482 -20.47 -3.16 -16.65
C THR A 482 -19.27 -2.32 -17.05
N HIS A 483 -18.18 -2.31 -16.27
CA HIS A 483 -16.96 -1.62 -16.72
C HIS A 483 -16.38 -2.23 -17.99
N HIS A 484 -16.51 -3.55 -18.25
CA HIS A 484 -16.04 -4.18 -19.49
C HIS A 484 -16.79 -3.73 -20.75
N LEU A 485 -17.95 -3.08 -20.60
CA LEU A 485 -18.64 -2.40 -21.70
C LEU A 485 -17.75 -1.34 -22.38
N PHE A 486 -16.65 -0.91 -21.73
CA PHE A 486 -15.65 -0.06 -22.37
C PHE A 486 -15.18 -0.64 -23.72
N ALA A 487 -15.05 -1.97 -23.87
CA ALA A 487 -14.63 -2.56 -25.14
C ALA A 487 -15.59 -2.22 -26.29
N ILE A 488 -16.89 -2.31 -26.04
CA ILE A 488 -17.95 -1.93 -27.00
C ILE A 488 -17.91 -0.43 -27.26
N VAL A 489 -17.75 0.39 -26.21
CA VAL A 489 -17.65 1.86 -26.33
C VAL A 489 -16.47 2.27 -27.20
N TYR A 490 -15.29 1.65 -27.06
CA TYR A 490 -14.13 1.99 -27.91
C TYR A 490 -14.33 1.54 -29.36
N ALA A 491 -14.96 0.40 -29.61
CA ALA A 491 -15.33 -0.01 -30.97
C ALA A 491 -16.28 1.00 -31.62
N LEU A 492 -17.33 1.40 -30.90
CA LEU A 492 -18.27 2.44 -31.36
C LEU A 492 -17.60 3.81 -31.49
N LEU A 493 -16.62 4.15 -30.65
CA LEU A 493 -15.87 5.41 -30.73
C LEU A 493 -15.06 5.50 -32.02
N ILE A 494 -14.48 4.38 -32.48
CA ILE A 494 -13.81 4.30 -33.79
C ILE A 494 -14.82 4.58 -34.90
N VAL A 495 -15.95 3.86 -34.92
CA VAL A 495 -17.00 4.02 -35.95
C VAL A 495 -17.58 5.44 -35.95
N HIS A 496 -17.84 5.99 -34.77
CA HIS A 496 -18.32 7.36 -34.59
C HIS A 496 -17.29 8.38 -35.08
N GLY A 497 -16.01 8.17 -34.75
CA GLY A 497 -14.90 9.03 -35.15
C GLY A 497 -14.52 8.93 -36.64
N THR A 498 -14.85 7.84 -37.32
CA THR A 498 -14.66 7.69 -38.77
C THR A 498 -15.85 8.24 -39.57
N SER A 499 -17.04 8.28 -38.96
CA SER A 499 -18.29 8.73 -39.60
C SER A 499 -18.61 10.23 -39.36
N LEU A 500 -17.60 11.10 -39.41
CA LEU A 500 -17.77 12.53 -39.14
C LEU A 500 -18.39 13.27 -40.34
N TYR A 501 -19.48 14.01 -40.10
CA TYR A 501 -20.14 14.84 -41.13
C TYR A 501 -19.22 15.96 -41.67
N LEU A 502 -18.53 16.67 -40.78
CA LEU A 502 -17.77 17.88 -41.11
C LEU A 502 -16.31 17.62 -41.54
N THR A 503 -15.90 16.35 -41.66
CA THR A 503 -14.52 15.98 -42.01
C THR A 503 -14.53 14.66 -42.78
N LYS A 504 -14.36 14.75 -44.11
CA LYS A 504 -14.45 13.59 -45.01
C LYS A 504 -13.10 12.88 -45.22
N GLU A 505 -12.02 13.65 -45.32
CA GLU A 505 -10.67 13.11 -45.54
C GLU A 505 -10.17 12.27 -44.35
N TRP A 506 -9.70 11.06 -44.64
CA TRP A 506 -9.36 10.06 -43.61
C TRP A 506 -8.22 10.51 -42.67
N TYR A 507 -7.20 11.20 -43.19
CA TYR A 507 -6.06 11.67 -42.40
C TYR A 507 -6.41 12.85 -41.48
N LYS A 508 -7.48 13.59 -41.78
CA LYS A 508 -8.01 14.64 -40.89
C LYS A 508 -8.89 14.08 -39.75
N LYS A 509 -9.28 12.80 -39.82
CA LYS A 509 -10.07 12.12 -38.77
C LYS A 509 -9.15 11.65 -37.64
N THR A 510 -8.82 12.55 -36.73
CA THR A 510 -7.78 12.30 -35.71
C THR A 510 -8.16 11.26 -34.64
N THR A 511 -9.42 10.84 -34.52
CA THR A 511 -9.88 9.95 -33.43
C THR A 511 -9.06 8.67 -33.32
N TRP A 512 -8.78 7.99 -34.45
CA TRP A 512 -8.00 6.75 -34.46
C TRP A 512 -6.56 6.97 -34.01
N MET A 513 -5.98 8.14 -34.32
CA MET A 513 -4.61 8.49 -33.94
C MET A 513 -4.46 8.62 -32.42
N TYR A 514 -5.45 9.22 -31.75
CA TYR A 514 -5.44 9.36 -30.29
C TYR A 514 -5.54 8.01 -29.58
N ILE A 515 -6.37 7.09 -30.09
CA ILE A 515 -6.70 5.84 -29.38
C ILE A 515 -5.81 4.65 -29.76
N ALA A 516 -5.17 4.65 -30.94
CA ALA A 516 -4.40 3.50 -31.42
C ALA A 516 -3.30 3.07 -30.44
N TYR A 517 -2.45 4.01 -30.03
CA TYR A 517 -1.32 3.71 -29.13
C TYR A 517 -1.78 3.31 -27.71
N PRO A 518 -2.70 4.03 -27.03
CA PRO A 518 -3.20 3.61 -25.73
C PRO A 518 -3.92 2.25 -25.73
N VAL A 519 -4.72 1.95 -26.76
CA VAL A 519 -5.40 0.66 -26.89
C VAL A 519 -4.39 -0.47 -27.10
N PHE A 520 -3.37 -0.23 -27.94
CA PHE A 520 -2.27 -1.18 -28.13
C PHE A 520 -1.55 -1.46 -26.81
N LEU A 521 -1.12 -0.41 -26.10
CA LEU A 521 -0.43 -0.52 -24.82
C LEU A 521 -1.26 -1.28 -23.78
N TYR A 522 -2.55 -0.95 -23.67
CA TYR A 522 -3.48 -1.64 -22.77
C TYR A 522 -3.65 -3.12 -23.15
N SER A 523 -3.72 -3.45 -24.44
CA SER A 523 -3.83 -4.82 -24.92
C SER A 523 -2.58 -5.64 -24.58
N CYS A 524 -1.39 -5.07 -24.80
CA CYS A 524 -0.12 -5.69 -24.38
C CYS A 524 -0.06 -5.94 -22.87
N GLU A 525 -0.46 -4.97 -22.04
CA GLU A 525 -0.55 -5.13 -20.58
C GLU A 525 -1.47 -6.30 -20.20
N ARG A 526 -2.61 -6.45 -20.87
CA ARG A 526 -3.56 -7.54 -20.62
C ARG A 526 -2.97 -8.89 -21.01
N ILE A 527 -2.31 -8.98 -22.17
CA ILE A 527 -1.63 -10.19 -22.63
C ILE A 527 -0.54 -10.61 -21.64
N VAL A 528 0.32 -9.67 -21.21
CA VAL A 528 1.37 -9.95 -20.20
C VAL A 528 0.77 -10.45 -18.88
N ARG A 529 -0.38 -9.92 -18.46
CA ARG A 529 -1.06 -10.41 -17.26
C ARG A 529 -1.57 -11.84 -17.42
N LEU A 530 -2.07 -12.21 -18.60
CA LEU A 530 -2.54 -13.57 -18.87
C LEU A 530 -1.41 -14.61 -18.82
N PHE A 531 -0.22 -14.25 -19.29
CA PHE A 531 0.96 -15.12 -19.22
C PHE A 531 1.60 -15.23 -17.84
N ARG A 532 1.21 -14.37 -16.88
CA ARG A 532 1.75 -14.42 -15.51
C ARG A 532 1.03 -15.53 -14.74
N ARG A 533 1.80 -16.54 -14.30
CA ARG A 533 1.28 -17.59 -13.42
C ARG A 533 0.72 -16.97 -12.14
N HIS A 534 -0.50 -17.36 -11.79
CA HIS A 534 -1.13 -17.01 -10.53
C HIS A 534 -1.03 -18.21 -9.61
N ASP A 535 -0.08 -18.17 -8.67
CA ASP A 535 0.05 -19.20 -7.66
C ASP A 535 -1.04 -19.00 -6.60
N SER A 536 -1.92 -20.00 -6.44
CA SER A 536 -2.95 -19.96 -5.41
C SER A 536 -2.31 -20.25 -4.05
N VAL A 537 -2.30 -19.27 -3.16
CA VAL A 537 -1.80 -19.42 -1.78
C VAL A 537 -2.97 -19.62 -0.83
N LYS A 538 -2.87 -20.63 0.06
CA LYS A 538 -3.81 -20.82 1.16
C LYS A 538 -3.36 -20.00 2.37
N ILE A 539 -4.26 -19.20 2.92
CA ILE A 539 -4.01 -18.45 4.16
C ILE A 539 -4.10 -19.44 5.33
N GLN A 540 -2.96 -19.70 6.00
CA GLN A 540 -2.91 -20.68 7.11
C GLN A 540 -3.34 -20.09 8.46
N LYS A 541 -3.15 -18.80 8.68
CA LYS A 541 -3.52 -18.12 9.93
C LYS A 541 -3.86 -16.67 9.63
N VAL A 542 -5.03 -16.23 10.08
CA VAL A 542 -5.38 -14.81 10.18
C VAL A 542 -5.26 -14.45 11.66
N PRO A 543 -4.35 -13.55 12.06
CA PRO A 543 -4.31 -13.06 13.44
C PRO A 543 -5.68 -12.47 13.81
N PRO A 544 -6.20 -12.74 15.01
CA PRO A 544 -7.46 -12.16 15.47
C PRO A 544 -7.43 -10.63 15.50
#